data_AF-A0A843URU5-F1
#
_entry.id   AF-A0A843URU5-F1
#
_cell.length_a   1.000
_cell.length_b   1.000
_cell.length_c   1.000
_cell.angle_alpha   90.00
_cell.angle_beta   90.00
_cell.angle_gamma   90.00
#
_symmetry.space_group_name_H-M   'P 1'
#
loop_
_entity.id
_entity.type
_entity.pdbx_description
1 polymer ?
#
loop_
_entity_poly.entity_id
_entity_poly.type
_entity_poly.pdbx_seq_one_letter_code
_entity_poly.pdbx_strand_id
1 'polypeptide(L)'
;MLHAQVHIVYIAIERLLEKVKVSKLEVRVSETRWPSNGDPDEAGATPENTRRYNGNIMCMVAQKAETPLRPNATLQVYIFALLMRTKSLGRCRRGTM
;
A
#
# COMPACT_ATOMS: atom_id res chain seq x y z
N MET A 1 0.98 -2.60 -9.96
CA MET A 1 1.34 -3.44 -8.80
C MET A 1 0.19 -3.51 -7.80
N LEU A 2 -0.18 -2.42 -7.11
CA LEU A 2 -1.21 -2.45 -6.05
C LEU A 2 -2.57 -3.01 -6.49
N HIS A 3 -3.04 -2.63 -7.68
CA HIS A 3 -4.32 -3.10 -8.22
C HIS A 3 -4.44 -4.63 -8.25
N ALA A 4 -3.38 -5.32 -8.69
CA ALA A 4 -3.34 -6.78 -8.72
C ALA A 4 -3.36 -7.38 -7.31
N GLN A 5 -2.61 -6.80 -6.36
CA GLN A 5 -2.61 -7.25 -4.97
C GLN A 5 -4.01 -7.17 -4.36
N VAL A 6 -4.70 -6.05 -4.56
CA VAL A 6 -6.08 -5.84 -4.08
C VAL A 6 -7.05 -6.82 -4.75
N HIS A 7 -6.89 -7.09 -6.04
CA HIS A 7 -7.72 -8.07 -6.75
C HIS A 7 -7.62 -9.48 -6.14
N ILE A 8 -6.40 -9.92 -5.80
CA ILE A 8 -6.19 -11.23 -5.14
C ILE A 8 -6.87 -11.27 -3.77
N VAL A 9 -6.80 -10.18 -2.99
CA VAL A 9 -7.49 -10.09 -1.70
C VAL A 9 -9.00 -10.21 -1.88
N TYR A 10 -9.59 -9.55 -2.88
CA TYR A 10 -11.01 -9.71 -3.18
C TYR A 10 -11.36 -11.16 -3.51
N ILE A 11 -10.58 -11.84 -4.36
CA ILE A 11 -10.80 -13.26 -4.67
C ILE A 11 -10.77 -14.13 -3.41
N ALA A 12 -9.81 -13.90 -2.52
CA ALA A 12 -9.68 -14.66 -1.28
C ALA A 12 -10.89 -14.42 -0.35
N ILE A 13 -11.36 -13.18 -0.24
CA ILE A 13 -12.52 -12.81 0.57
C ILE A 13 -13.80 -13.44 0.02
N GLU A 14 -14.07 -13.36 -1.29
CA GLU A 14 -15.27 -14.00 -1.88
C GLU A 14 -15.33 -15.48 -1.53
N ARG A 15 -14.22 -16.21 -1.71
CA ARG A 15 -14.12 -17.64 -1.38
C ARG A 15 -14.37 -17.95 0.10
N LEU A 16 -14.08 -17.02 0.99
CA LEU A 16 -14.37 -17.16 2.41
C LEU A 16 -15.84 -16.84 2.72
N LEU A 17 -16.37 -15.76 2.14
CA LEU A 17 -17.75 -15.30 2.36
C LEU A 17 -18.78 -16.34 1.89
N GLU A 18 -18.50 -17.07 0.80
CA GLU A 18 -19.30 -18.21 0.35
C GLU A 18 -19.51 -19.27 1.46
N LYS A 19 -18.52 -19.47 2.33
CA LYS A 19 -18.58 -20.45 3.43
C LYS A 19 -19.29 -19.91 4.67
N VAL A 20 -19.15 -18.61 4.93
CA VAL A 20 -19.60 -17.97 6.19
C VAL A 20 -20.98 -17.29 6.05
N LYS A 21 -21.55 -17.25 4.83
CA LYS A 21 -22.85 -16.61 4.51
C LYS A 21 -22.92 -15.12 4.90
N VAL A 22 -21.80 -14.42 4.81
CA VAL A 22 -21.74 -12.96 4.99
C VAL A 22 -21.82 -12.30 3.63
N SER A 23 -22.70 -11.31 3.49
CA SER A 23 -23.10 -10.76 2.18
C SER A 23 -22.13 -9.72 1.61
N LYS A 24 -21.42 -8.96 2.46
CA LYS A 24 -20.52 -7.91 1.97
C LYS A 24 -19.47 -7.53 3.02
N LEU A 25 -18.21 -7.51 2.60
CA LEU A 25 -17.10 -6.98 3.38
C LEU A 25 -16.41 -5.87 2.57
N GLU A 26 -16.18 -4.73 3.21
CA GLU A 26 -15.42 -3.63 2.62
C GLU A 26 -13.92 -3.86 2.82
N VAL A 27 -13.12 -3.64 1.76
CA VAL A 27 -11.66 -3.73 1.81
C VAL A 27 -11.07 -2.33 1.71
N ARG A 28 -10.19 -1.98 2.65
CA ARG A 28 -9.42 -0.73 2.64
C ARG A 28 -7.94 -1.06 2.77
N VAL A 29 -7.10 -0.39 1.99
CA VAL A 29 -5.64 -0.54 2.07
C VAL A 29 -5.13 0.47 3.08
N SER A 30 -4.88 0.00 4.30
CA SER A 30 -4.42 0.85 5.42
C SER A 30 -3.03 1.41 5.21
N GLU A 31 -2.16 0.70 4.51
CA GLU A 31 -0.78 1.13 4.25
C GLU A 31 -0.28 0.57 2.92
N THR A 32 0.37 1.43 2.12
CA THR A 32 1.12 0.99 0.95
C THR A 32 2.25 1.95 0.64
N ARG A 33 3.41 1.43 0.23
CA ARG A 33 4.56 2.26 -0.15
C ARG A 33 5.43 1.60 -1.20
N TRP A 34 6.22 2.43 -1.86
CA TRP A 34 7.41 1.99 -2.58
C TRP A 34 8.64 2.69 -1.98
N PRO A 35 9.75 1.99 -1.70
CA PRO A 35 10.95 2.60 -1.16
C PRO A 35 11.65 3.48 -2.21
N SER A 36 12.08 4.67 -1.79
CA SER A 36 12.82 5.61 -2.64
C SER A 36 14.33 5.46 -2.58
N ASN A 37 14.83 4.76 -1.57
CA ASN A 37 16.22 4.40 -1.39
C ASN A 37 16.26 3.07 -0.64
N GLY A 38 16.78 2.04 -1.29
CA GLY A 38 16.90 0.69 -0.76
C GLY A 38 18.37 0.26 -0.64
N ASP A 39 18.57 -0.99 -0.25
CA ASP A 39 19.89 -1.60 -0.21
C ASP A 39 20.41 -1.89 -1.65
N PRO A 40 21.72 -2.16 -1.84
CA PRO A 40 22.31 -2.35 -3.19
C PRO A 40 21.67 -3.46 -4.04
N ASP A 41 21.03 -4.44 -3.40
CA ASP A 41 20.28 -5.53 -4.01
C ASP A 41 18.80 -5.18 -4.31
N GLU A 42 18.31 -4.04 -3.84
CA GLU A 42 16.97 -3.54 -4.09
C GLU A 42 16.93 -2.56 -5.28
N ALA A 43 17.33 -3.02 -6.47
CA ALA A 43 17.41 -2.18 -7.68
C ALA A 43 16.10 -1.43 -8.04
N GLY A 44 14.94 -1.92 -7.56
CA GLY A 44 13.64 -1.28 -7.73
C GLY A 44 13.40 -0.07 -6.81
N ALA A 45 14.18 0.09 -5.75
CA ALA A 45 13.99 1.09 -4.69
C ALA A 45 14.55 2.48 -5.07
N THR A 46 14.07 3.03 -6.19
CA THR A 46 14.53 4.31 -6.71
C THR A 46 13.50 5.42 -6.49
N PRO A 47 13.93 6.70 -6.44
CA PRO A 47 13.01 7.83 -6.35
C PRO A 47 12.06 7.91 -7.54
N GLU A 48 12.50 7.50 -8.73
CA GLU A 48 11.69 7.47 -9.95
C GLU A 48 10.56 6.44 -9.86
N ASN A 49 10.87 5.21 -9.44
CA ASN A 49 9.86 4.18 -9.25
C ASN A 49 8.88 4.56 -8.14
N THR A 50 9.35 5.21 -7.08
CA THR A 50 8.48 5.73 -6.02
C THR A 50 7.51 6.78 -6.52
N ARG A 51 7.98 7.75 -7.33
CA ARG A 51 7.11 8.76 -7.96
C ARG A 51 6.07 8.11 -8.87
N ARG A 52 6.49 7.15 -9.70
CA ARG A 52 5.57 6.39 -10.58
C ARG A 52 4.54 5.62 -9.77
N TYR A 53 4.97 4.94 -8.70
CA TYR A 53 4.08 4.17 -7.84
C TYR A 53 2.99 5.05 -7.21
N ASN A 54 3.39 6.16 -6.57
CA ASN A 54 2.46 7.08 -5.92
C ASN A 54 1.53 7.75 -6.94
N GLY A 55 2.07 8.20 -8.08
CA GLY A 55 1.27 8.79 -9.17
C GLY A 55 0.24 7.81 -9.75
N ASN A 56 0.63 6.54 -9.94
CA ASN A 56 -0.28 5.50 -10.41
C ASN A 56 -1.41 5.22 -9.41
N ILE A 57 -1.14 5.24 -8.10
CA ILE A 57 -2.19 5.09 -7.08
C ILE A 57 -3.16 6.27 -7.12
N MET A 58 -2.65 7.50 -7.20
CA MET A 58 -3.51 8.69 -7.29
C MET A 58 -4.39 8.66 -8.54
N CYS A 59 -3.81 8.31 -9.69
CA CYS A 59 -4.53 8.16 -10.95
C CYS A 59 -5.60 7.06 -10.86
N MET A 60 -5.24 5.91 -10.29
CA MET A 60 -6.13 4.78 -10.07
C MET A 60 -7.34 5.17 -9.21
N VAL A 61 -7.12 5.88 -8.09
CA VAL A 61 -8.22 6.35 -7.22
C VAL A 61 -9.07 7.41 -7.92
N ALA A 62 -8.45 8.35 -8.63
CA ALA A 62 -9.16 9.40 -9.37
C ALA A 62 -10.06 8.83 -10.48
N GLN A 63 -9.61 7.78 -11.15
CA GLN A 63 -10.36 7.06 -12.18
C GLN A 63 -11.40 6.09 -11.58
N LYS A 64 -11.53 6.02 -10.25
CA LYS A 64 -12.33 5.01 -9.54
C LYS A 64 -12.00 3.60 -10.02
N ALA A 65 -10.73 3.33 -10.29
CA ALA A 65 -10.31 2.11 -10.95
C ALA A 65 -10.80 0.89 -10.19
N GLU A 66 -11.52 0.08 -10.91
CA GLU A 66 -12.23 -1.05 -10.36
C GLU A 66 -11.39 -2.31 -10.52
N THR A 67 -11.60 -3.30 -9.67
CA THR A 67 -11.03 -4.62 -9.92
C THR A 67 -12.05 -5.47 -10.67
N PRO A 68 -11.63 -6.39 -11.56
CA PRO A 68 -12.57 -7.20 -12.34
C PRO A 68 -13.65 -7.92 -11.50
N LEU A 69 -13.32 -8.28 -10.26
CA LEU A 69 -14.25 -8.94 -9.34
C LEU A 69 -15.19 -7.95 -8.61
N ARG A 70 -14.80 -6.69 -8.49
CA ARG A 70 -15.58 -5.63 -7.83
C ARG A 70 -15.65 -4.38 -8.73
N PRO A 71 -16.39 -4.45 -9.86
CA PRO A 71 -16.54 -3.38 -10.87
C PRO A 71 -17.45 -2.23 -10.41
N ASN A 72 -17.63 -2.01 -9.11
CA ASN A 72 -18.46 -0.91 -8.57
C ASN A 72 -17.98 -0.48 -7.18
N ALA A 73 -16.84 -1.01 -6.71
CA ALA A 73 -16.32 -0.73 -5.38
C ALA A 73 -15.31 0.40 -5.46
N THR A 74 -15.53 1.47 -4.69
CA THR A 74 -14.52 2.52 -4.51
C THR A 74 -13.46 2.03 -3.53
N LEU A 75 -12.22 1.89 -3.99
CA LEU A 75 -11.11 1.47 -3.15
C LEU A 75 -10.52 2.66 -2.38
N GLN A 76 -10.49 2.57 -1.05
CA GLN A 76 -9.76 3.53 -0.20
C GLN A 76 -8.33 3.03 0.06
N VAL A 77 -7.35 3.91 -0.21
CA VAL A 77 -5.91 3.59 -0.10
C VAL A 77 -5.19 4.70 0.64
N TYR A 78 -4.41 4.32 1.65
CA TYR A 78 -3.53 5.22 2.39
C TYR A 78 -2.07 4.95 2.01
N ILE A 79 -1.42 5.95 1.41
CA ILE A 79 -0.01 5.88 1.03
C ILE A 79 0.85 6.18 2.26
N PHE A 80 1.71 5.23 2.64
CA PHE A 80 2.64 5.38 3.74
C PHE A 80 4.04 5.71 3.22
N ALA A 81 4.81 6.62 3.78
CA ALA A 81 4.49 7.58 4.83
C ALA A 81 4.40 8.98 4.22
N LEU A 82 3.75 9.90 4.93
CA LEU A 82 3.77 11.32 4.59
C LEU A 82 5.19 11.89 4.62
N LEU A 83 6.00 11.44 5.58
CA LEU A 83 7.37 11.91 5.81
C LEU A 83 8.34 10.73 5.87
N MET A 84 9.52 10.92 5.29
CA MET A 84 10.62 9.97 5.46
C MET A 84 11.06 9.99 6.93
N ARG A 85 10.93 8.86 7.63
CA ARG A 85 11.44 8.74 8.99
C ARG A 85 12.97 8.60 8.95
N THR A 86 13.69 9.67 9.25
CA THR A 86 15.08 9.57 9.65
C THR A 86 15.15 8.81 10.98
N LYS A 87 15.85 7.67 11.01
CA LYS A 87 16.21 7.01 12.28
C LYS A 87 17.45 7.69 12.84
N SER A 88 17.34 8.94 13.30
CA SER A 88 18.28 9.49 14.26
C SER A 88 17.68 9.38 15.65
N LEU A 89 17.61 8.15 16.19
CA LEU A 89 17.59 7.98 17.63
C LEU A 89 18.95 8.46 18.11
N GLY A 90 19.00 9.73 18.54
CA GLY A 90 20.18 10.34 19.11
C GLY A 90 20.74 9.45 20.21
N ARG A 91 22.04 9.14 20.12
CA ARG A 91 22.77 8.59 21.26
C ARG A 91 22.56 9.55 22.42
N CYS A 92 21.76 9.15 23.40
CA CYS A 92 21.79 9.78 24.71
C CYS A 92 23.18 9.49 25.28
N ARG A 93 24.12 10.43 25.14
CA ARG A 93 25.41 10.36 25.82
C ARG A 93 25.11 10.42 27.31
N ARG A 94 25.18 9.28 27.99
CA ARG A 94 25.25 9.25 29.46
C ARG A 94 26.47 10.07 29.86
N GLY A 95 26.24 11.24 30.43
CA GLY A 95 27.27 11.97 31.15
C GLY A 95 27.73 11.10 32.30
N THR A 96 28.99 10.68 32.26
CA THR A 96 29.68 10.19 33.44
C THR A 96 29.92 11.39 34.35
N MET A 97 29.29 11.36 35.53
CA MET A 97 29.74 12.10 36.71
C MET A 97 30.93 11.37 37.33
#